data_AF-A0A0E3C356-F1
#
_entry.id   AF-A0A0E3C356-F1
#
_cell.length_a   1.000
_cell.length_b   1.000
_cell.length_c   1.000
_cell.angle_alpha   90.00
_cell.angle_beta   90.00
_cell.angle_gamma   90.00
#
_symmetry.space_group_name_H-M   'P 1'
#
loop_
_entity.id
_entity.type
_entity.pdbx_description
1 polymer ?
#
loop_
_entity_poly.entity_id
_entity_poly.type
_entity_poly.pdbx_seq_one_letter_code
_entity_poly.pdbx_strand_id
1 'polypeptide(L)'
;MRPGEPVTLNFTNADIEAVSRAMAAITNRNVVVDPRVKGQITLLTDKAVSPATAYQQYLAALRMQGFTVTESAGLFKVIPEADAKLQSSEVSVGQGGRGSQAGGGQIVTQIFKLNYENANNLVPVLRPLISPNNTINVNPGNNSLIITD
;
A
#
# COMPACT_ATOMS: atom_id res chain seq x y z
N MET A 1 5.93 -16.61 -20.38
CA MET A 1 6.39 -16.73 -18.99
C MET A 1 5.22 -17.26 -18.17
N ARG A 2 5.42 -18.31 -17.37
CA ARG A 2 4.32 -18.90 -16.57
C ARG A 2 4.10 -18.02 -15.33
N PRO A 3 2.85 -17.74 -14.91
CA PRO A 3 2.59 -17.02 -13.67
C PRO A 3 3.22 -17.78 -12.49
N GLY A 4 4.13 -17.14 -11.75
CA GLY A 4 4.74 -17.71 -10.55
C GLY A 4 6.14 -18.30 -10.71
N GLU A 5 6.79 -18.17 -11.87
CA GLU A 5 8.19 -18.59 -12.00
C GLU A 5 9.11 -17.69 -11.16
N PRO A 6 10.04 -18.26 -10.37
CA PRO A 6 10.98 -17.47 -9.57
C PRO A 6 11.82 -16.55 -10.46
N VAL A 7 11.88 -15.26 -10.11
CA VAL A 7 12.67 -14.25 -10.83
C VAL A 7 13.80 -13.75 -9.95
N THR A 8 14.95 -13.51 -10.55
CA THR A 8 16.06 -12.81 -9.89
C THR A 8 16.04 -11.36 -10.36
N LEU A 9 16.03 -10.44 -9.41
CA LEU A 9 16.09 -9.01 -9.65
C LEU A 9 17.53 -8.53 -9.49
N ASN A 10 18.04 -7.83 -10.50
CA ASN A 10 19.33 -7.17 -10.43
C ASN A 10 19.23 -5.81 -11.15
N PHE A 11 18.78 -4.82 -10.39
CA PHE A 11 18.72 -3.44 -10.81
C PHE A 11 19.71 -2.65 -9.97
N THR A 12 20.69 -2.03 -10.61
CA THR A 12 21.69 -1.19 -9.93
C THR A 12 21.65 0.19 -10.57
N ASN A 13 21.31 1.21 -9.78
CA ASN A 13 21.10 2.57 -10.29
C ASN A 13 20.17 2.62 -11.53
N ALA A 14 19.13 1.79 -11.50
CA ALA A 14 18.21 1.69 -12.62
C ALA A 14 17.12 2.76 -12.51
N ASP A 15 16.73 3.36 -13.63
CA ASP A 15 15.63 4.32 -13.65
C ASP A 15 14.33 3.68 -13.18
N ILE A 16 13.60 4.38 -12.31
CA ILE A 16 12.34 3.88 -11.76
C ILE A 16 11.37 3.50 -12.88
N GLU A 17 11.29 4.26 -13.97
CA GLU A 17 10.45 3.93 -15.12
C GLU A 17 10.79 2.56 -15.72
N ALA A 18 12.09 2.30 -15.92
CA ALA A 18 12.57 1.04 -16.49
C ALA A 18 12.25 -0.14 -15.56
N VAL A 19 12.48 0.01 -14.25
CA VAL A 19 12.14 -1.03 -13.27
C VAL A 19 10.63 -1.26 -13.21
N SER A 20 9.83 -0.20 -13.24
CA SER A 20 8.36 -0.28 -13.24
C SER A 20 7.84 -1.10 -14.43
N ARG A 21 8.40 -0.86 -15.62
CA ARG A 21 8.06 -1.60 -16.85
C ARG A 21 8.47 -3.07 -16.77
N ALA A 22 9.65 -3.36 -16.21
CA ALA A 22 10.09 -4.74 -15.99
C ALA A 22 9.16 -5.46 -15.01
N MET A 23 8.78 -4.81 -13.91
CA MET A 23 7.84 -5.35 -12.94
C MET A 23 6.45 -5.57 -13.52
N ALA A 24 5.99 -4.69 -14.41
CA ALA A 24 4.74 -4.86 -15.15
C ALA A 24 4.75 -6.12 -16.02
N ALA A 25 5.86 -6.40 -16.72
CA ALA A 25 6.04 -7.63 -17.49
C ALA A 25 6.07 -8.89 -16.60
N ILE A 26 6.75 -8.82 -15.45
CA ILE A 26 6.84 -9.93 -14.48
C ILE A 26 5.47 -10.23 -13.85
N THR A 27 4.70 -9.19 -13.51
CA THR A 27 3.38 -9.31 -12.87
C THR A 27 2.23 -9.50 -13.88
N ASN A 28 2.54 -9.41 -15.17
CA ASN A 28 1.59 -9.43 -16.28
C ASN A 28 0.45 -8.40 -16.09
N ARG A 29 0.82 -7.19 -15.66
CA ARG A 29 -0.08 -6.08 -15.38
C ARG A 29 0.32 -4.88 -16.22
N ASN A 30 -0.64 -4.06 -16.61
CA ASN A 30 -0.32 -2.78 -17.25
C ASN A 30 0.14 -1.78 -16.18
N VAL A 31 1.17 -0.99 -16.52
CA VAL A 31 1.68 0.08 -15.65
C VAL A 31 1.72 1.41 -16.40
N VAL A 32 1.39 2.49 -15.69
CA VAL A 32 1.63 3.87 -16.12
C VAL A 32 2.47 4.55 -15.06
N VAL A 33 3.52 5.22 -15.51
CA VAL A 33 4.44 5.97 -14.65
C VAL A 33 4.15 7.45 -14.85
N ASP A 34 3.90 8.18 -13.77
CA ASP A 34 3.74 9.63 -13.84
C ASP A 34 5.08 10.28 -14.23
N PRO A 35 5.12 11.26 -15.16
CA PRO A 35 6.35 11.93 -15.59
C PRO A 35 7.16 12.60 -14.46
N ARG A 36 6.52 12.85 -13.31
CA ARG A 36 7.14 13.41 -12.10
C ARG A 36 7.93 12.36 -11.30
N VAL A 37 7.73 11.08 -11.58
CA VAL A 37 8.49 9.98 -10.96
C VAL A 37 9.84 9.89 -11.65
N LYS A 38 10.80 10.68 -11.14
CA LYS A 38 12.18 10.71 -11.60
C LYS A 38 13.09 10.27 -10.46
N GLY A 39 13.98 9.34 -10.74
CA GLY A 39 14.90 8.80 -9.77
C GLY A 39 15.43 7.44 -10.20
N GLN A 40 16.43 6.98 -9.47
CA GLN A 40 17.04 5.68 -9.66
C GLN A 40 16.82 4.83 -8.42
N ILE A 41 16.66 3.54 -8.62
CA ILE A 41 16.57 2.56 -7.54
C ILE A 41 17.56 1.43 -7.77
N THR A 42 18.00 0.89 -6.64
CA THR A 42 18.85 -0.29 -6.58
C THR A 42 18.06 -1.39 -5.89
N LEU A 43 17.81 -2.48 -6.61
CA LEU A 43 17.03 -3.62 -6.16
C LEU A 43 17.74 -4.91 -6.59
N LEU A 44 18.34 -5.58 -5.61
CA LEU A 44 19.08 -6.82 -5.80
C LEU A 44 18.45 -7.93 -4.96
N THR A 45 18.38 -9.12 -5.54
CA THR A 45 17.97 -10.34 -4.85
C THR A 45 19.03 -11.42 -5.02
N ASP A 46 19.57 -11.93 -3.90
CA ASP A 46 20.59 -13.00 -3.91
C ASP A 46 20.03 -14.37 -4.35
N LYS A 47 18.71 -14.56 -4.21
CA LYS A 47 18.01 -15.80 -4.56
C LYS A 47 16.82 -15.48 -5.45
N ALA A 48 16.43 -16.43 -6.29
CA ALA A 48 15.23 -16.30 -7.09
C ALA A 48 14.00 -16.16 -6.17
N VAL A 49 13.27 -15.07 -6.33
CA VAL A 49 12.09 -14.72 -5.53
C VAL A 49 10.82 -14.92 -6.34
N SER A 50 9.69 -15.19 -5.68
CA SER A 50 8.41 -15.25 -6.39
C SER A 50 8.06 -13.88 -6.99
N PRO A 51 7.29 -13.80 -8.08
CA PRO A 51 6.82 -12.53 -8.65
C PRO A 51 6.08 -11.64 -7.63
N ALA A 52 5.36 -12.25 -6.69
CA ALA A 52 4.69 -11.53 -5.61
C ALA A 52 5.70 -10.91 -4.63
N THR A 53 6.73 -11.67 -4.23
CA THR A 53 7.80 -11.17 -3.36
C THR A 53 8.61 -10.07 -4.06
N ALA A 54 8.94 -10.27 -5.33
CA ALA A 54 9.61 -9.28 -6.16
C ALA A 54 8.83 -7.96 -6.21
N TYR A 55 7.51 -8.05 -6.37
CA TYR A 55 6.62 -6.90 -6.35
C TYR A 55 6.63 -6.17 -5.00
N GLN A 56 6.57 -6.91 -3.89
CA GLN A 56 6.65 -6.32 -2.55
C GLN A 56 7.98 -5.59 -2.30
N GLN A 57 9.10 -6.16 -2.74
CA GLN A 57 10.41 -5.52 -2.61
C GLN A 57 10.51 -4.25 -3.47
N TYR A 58 9.94 -4.27 -4.68
CA TYR A 58 9.84 -3.10 -5.53
C TYR A 58 9.00 -1.98 -4.88
N LEU A 59 7.86 -2.30 -4.27
CA LEU A 59 7.05 -1.31 -3.51
C LEU A 59 7.84 -0.70 -2.35
N ALA A 60 8.59 -1.52 -1.61
CA ALA A 60 9.44 -1.03 -0.53
C ALA A 60 10.55 -0.09 -1.04
N ALA A 61 11.18 -0.42 -2.18
CA ALA A 61 12.18 0.41 -2.81
C ALA A 61 11.62 1.76 -3.30
N LEU A 62 10.43 1.75 -3.90
CA LEU A 62 9.74 2.99 -4.31
C LEU A 62 9.43 3.90 -3.12
N ARG A 63 8.97 3.31 -2.01
CA ARG A 63 8.61 4.07 -0.80
C ARG A 63 9.82 4.81 -0.21
N MET A 64 11.02 4.22 -0.27
CA MET A 64 12.25 4.90 0.13
C MET A 64 12.58 6.11 -0.75
N GLN A 65 12.11 6.13 -1.99
CA GLN A 65 12.25 7.25 -2.92
C GLN A 65 11.05 8.23 -2.87
N GLY A 66 10.08 8.02 -1.97
CA GLY A 66 8.88 8.86 -1.87
C GLY A 66 7.84 8.62 -2.97
N PHE A 67 7.89 7.46 -3.62
CA PHE A 67 6.93 7.05 -4.64
C PHE A 67 6.12 5.84 -4.17
N THR A 68 4.97 5.62 -4.80
CA THR A 68 4.13 4.45 -4.52
C THR A 68 3.38 4.02 -5.78
N VAL A 69 2.78 2.84 -5.72
CA VAL A 69 1.93 2.30 -6.80
C VAL A 69 0.50 2.25 -6.31
N THR A 70 -0.42 2.82 -7.08
CA THR A 70 -1.86 2.72 -6.84
C THR A 70 -2.53 1.94 -7.97
N GLU A 71 -3.51 1.10 -7.64
CA GLU A 71 -4.31 0.42 -8.65
C GLU A 71 -5.59 1.23 -8.92
N SER A 72 -5.85 1.53 -10.18
CA SER A 72 -7.03 2.30 -10.60
C SER A 72 -7.49 1.80 -11.96
N ALA A 73 -8.76 1.39 -12.06
CA ALA A 73 -9.36 0.83 -13.29
C ALA A 73 -8.55 -0.33 -13.91
N GLY A 74 -7.95 -1.20 -13.08
CA GLY A 74 -7.15 -2.34 -13.52
C GLY A 74 -5.74 -2.00 -14.03
N LEU A 75 -5.31 -0.76 -13.81
CA LEU A 75 -3.99 -0.25 -14.19
C LEU A 75 -3.18 0.10 -12.92
N PHE A 76 -1.90 -0.28 -12.90
CA PHE A 76 -0.97 0.17 -11.88
C PHE A 76 -0.41 1.54 -12.25
N LYS A 77 -0.52 2.51 -11.33
CA LYS A 77 -0.06 3.87 -11.50
C LYS A 77 1.07 4.15 -10.52
N VAL A 78 2.26 4.46 -11.02
CA VAL A 78 3.39 4.88 -10.19
C VAL A 78 3.32 6.39 -10.03
N ILE A 79 3.13 6.87 -8.80
CA ILE A 79 2.92 8.28 -8.48
C ILE A 79 3.72 8.69 -7.24
N PRO A 80 3.98 9.99 -7.02
CA PRO A 80 4.50 10.50 -5.75
C PRO A 80 3.58 10.11 -4.58
N GLU A 81 4.16 9.71 -3.45
CA GLU A 81 3.41 9.30 -2.26
C GLU A 81 2.47 10.42 -1.76
N ALA A 82 2.89 11.69 -1.91
CA ALA A 82 2.06 12.84 -1.57
C ALA A 82 0.71 12.86 -2.31
N ASP A 83 0.71 12.48 -3.60
CA ASP A 83 -0.49 12.46 -4.43
C ASP A 83 -1.33 11.20 -4.18
N ALA A 84 -0.69 10.09 -3.82
CA ALA A 84 -1.39 8.87 -3.46
C ALA A 84 -2.29 9.06 -2.22
N LYS A 85 -1.83 9.86 -1.24
CA LYS A 85 -2.64 10.22 -0.07
C LYS A 85 -3.89 11.00 -0.45
N LEU A 86 -3.78 11.92 -1.40
CA LEU A 86 -4.91 12.70 -1.92
C LEU A 86 -5.90 11.85 -2.71
N GLN A 87 -5.42 10.83 -3.43
CA GLN A 87 -6.29 9.89 -4.15
C GLN A 87 -6.95 8.86 -3.23
N SER A 88 -6.28 8.44 -2.14
CA SER A 88 -6.88 7.53 -1.15
C SER A 88 -7.99 8.15 -0.31
N SER A 89 -8.07 9.48 -0.25
CA SER A 89 -9.17 10.21 0.40
C SER A 89 -10.48 10.23 -0.41
N GLU A 90 -10.45 9.86 -1.69
CA GLU A 90 -11.65 9.68 -2.50
C GLU A 90 -12.04 8.19 -2.49
N VAL A 91 -13.21 7.88 -1.90
CA VAL A 91 -13.96 6.60 -1.94
C VAL A 91 -13.35 5.34 -1.31
N SER A 92 -13.67 5.14 -0.01
CA SER A 92 -14.18 3.85 0.48
C SER A 92 -15.65 4.03 0.90
N VAL A 93 -16.54 4.18 -0.09
CA VAL A 93 -17.99 4.04 0.11
C VAL A 93 -18.45 2.76 -0.58
N GLY A 94 -18.43 1.66 0.20
CA GLY A 94 -19.33 0.50 0.10
C GLY A 94 -19.23 -0.43 -1.11
N GLN A 95 -18.74 -1.66 -0.88
CA GLN A 95 -19.60 -2.85 -1.03
C GLN A 95 -18.99 -4.04 -0.28
N GLY A 96 -19.79 -4.66 0.60
CA GLY A 96 -19.36 -5.78 1.42
C GLY A 96 -18.91 -6.99 0.60
N GLY A 97 -17.85 -7.66 1.05
CA GLY A 97 -17.49 -8.96 0.51
C GLY A 97 -16.02 -9.31 0.66
N ARG A 98 -15.71 -10.00 1.77
CA ARG A 98 -14.56 -10.90 1.98
C ARG A 98 -13.21 -10.23 2.22
N GLY A 99 -12.71 -10.47 3.44
CA GLY A 99 -11.45 -9.99 3.95
C GLY A 99 -10.28 -10.22 3.01
N SER A 100 -9.70 -9.11 2.55
CA SER A 100 -8.31 -9.06 2.16
C SER A 100 -7.51 -8.69 3.40
N GLN A 101 -6.75 -9.64 3.93
CA GLN A 101 -5.71 -9.38 4.92
C GLN A 101 -4.89 -8.19 4.43
N ALA A 102 -4.89 -7.12 5.24
CA ALA A 102 -4.09 -5.94 5.03
C ALA A 102 -2.61 -6.36 4.98
N GLY A 103 -2.03 -6.33 3.78
CA GLY A 103 -0.59 -6.39 3.61
C GLY A 103 0.00 -5.07 4.12
N GLY A 104 0.88 -5.17 5.11
CA GLY A 104 1.44 -4.03 5.84
C GLY A 104 1.99 -2.96 4.91
N GLY A 105 1.35 -1.79 4.91
CA GLY A 105 1.79 -0.62 4.16
C GLY A 105 0.67 0.23 3.57
N GLN A 106 -0.56 -0.27 3.51
CA GLN A 106 -1.73 0.50 3.12
C GLN A 106 -2.30 1.21 4.35
N ILE A 107 -2.40 2.55 4.31
CA ILE A 107 -3.14 3.32 5.30
C ILE A 107 -4.62 3.01 5.10
N VAL A 108 -5.22 2.27 6.02
CA VAL A 108 -6.63 1.90 6.02
C VAL A 108 -7.33 2.67 7.13
N THR A 109 -8.23 3.58 6.76
CA THR A 109 -9.15 4.19 7.71
C THR A 109 -10.33 3.26 7.93
N GLN A 110 -10.38 2.61 9.09
CA GLN A 110 -11.48 1.72 9.48
C GLN A 110 -12.38 2.39 10.51
N ILE A 111 -13.69 2.26 10.32
CA ILE A 111 -14.71 2.80 11.24
C ILE A 111 -15.38 1.63 11.95
N PHE A 112 -15.18 1.55 13.26
CA PHE A 112 -15.82 0.57 14.13
C PHE A 112 -16.96 1.22 14.89
N LYS A 113 -18.21 0.85 14.57
CA LYS A 113 -19.37 1.27 15.35
C LYS A 113 -19.57 0.31 16.52
N LEU A 114 -19.63 0.84 17.74
CA LEU A 114 -19.79 0.04 18.95
C LEU A 114 -21.27 -0.02 19.35
N ASN A 115 -21.79 -1.23 19.50
CA ASN A 115 -23.19 -1.46 19.86
C ASN A 115 -23.42 -1.70 21.36
N TYR A 116 -22.36 -2.04 22.11
CA TYR A 116 -22.48 -2.51 23.50
C TYR A 116 -21.55 -1.79 24.50
N GLU A 117 -20.67 -0.89 24.04
CA GLU A 117 -19.68 -0.21 24.89
C GLU A 117 -19.41 1.22 24.42
N ASN A 118 -18.99 2.11 25.32
CA ASN A 118 -18.66 3.50 24.98
C ASN A 118 -17.28 3.60 24.33
N ALA A 119 -17.20 4.25 23.17
CA ALA A 119 -15.94 4.41 22.42
C ALA A 119 -14.82 5.10 23.22
N ASN A 120 -15.15 6.00 24.17
CA ASN A 120 -14.15 6.66 25.00
C ASN A 120 -13.45 5.70 25.99
N ASN A 121 -14.16 4.66 26.45
CA ASN A 121 -13.63 3.70 27.41
C ASN A 121 -12.62 2.73 26.76
N LEU A 122 -12.68 2.55 25.44
CA LEU A 122 -11.83 1.60 24.71
C LEU A 122 -10.50 2.22 24.22
N VAL A 123 -10.38 3.55 24.13
CA VAL A 123 -9.14 4.23 23.72
C VAL A 123 -7.91 3.80 24.54
N PRO A 124 -7.92 3.82 25.89
CA PRO A 124 -6.74 3.46 26.67
C PRO A 124 -6.35 1.98 26.52
N VAL A 125 -7.31 1.11 26.21
CA VAL A 125 -7.10 -0.33 26.00
C VAL A 125 -6.50 -0.62 24.63
N LEU A 126 -6.92 0.13 23.60
CA LEU A 126 -6.47 -0.08 22.22
C LEU A 126 -5.16 0.65 21.89
N ARG A 127 -4.83 1.73 22.60
CA ARG A 127 -3.57 2.50 22.51
C ARG A 127 -2.29 1.65 22.46
N PRO A 128 -2.10 0.63 23.33
CA PRO A 128 -0.89 -0.21 23.28
C PRO A 128 -0.87 -1.23 22.13
N LEU A 129 -2.00 -1.46 21.45
CA LEU A 129 -2.12 -2.43 20.35
C LEU A 129 -1.95 -1.81 18.95
N ILE A 130 -1.81 -0.49 18.88
CA ILE A 130 -1.62 0.26 17.65
C ILE A 130 -0.25 0.95 17.62
N SER A 131 0.32 1.09 16.42
CA SER A 131 1.59 1.80 16.26
C SER A 131 1.46 3.26 16.73
N PRO A 132 2.47 3.85 17.39
CA PRO A 132 2.40 5.22 17.91
C PRO A 132 2.12 6.29 16.85
N ASN A 133 2.40 5.97 15.58
CA ASN A 133 2.19 6.84 14.42
C ASN A 133 0.75 6.82 13.88
N ASN A 134 -0.11 5.96 14.42
CA ASN A 134 -1.47 5.73 13.93
C ASN A 134 -2.48 6.54 14.74
N THR A 135 -3.38 7.23 14.07
CA THR A 135 -4.37 8.09 14.72
C THR A 135 -5.63 7.31 15.07
N ILE A 136 -6.05 7.39 16.34
CA ILE A 136 -7.36 6.93 16.82
C ILE A 136 -8.20 8.16 17.16
N ASN A 137 -9.38 8.28 16.53
CA ASN A 137 -10.37 9.29 16.85
C ASN A 137 -11.67 8.63 17.32
N VAL A 138 -12.27 9.18 18.36
CA VAL A 138 -13.59 8.76 18.86
C VAL A 138 -14.64 9.73 18.35
N ASN A 139 -15.72 9.21 17.78
CA ASN A 139 -16.93 9.98 17.52
C ASN A 139 -18.01 9.64 18.57
N PRO A 140 -18.24 10.51 19.56
CA PRO A 140 -19.24 10.26 20.60
C PRO A 140 -20.69 10.41 20.12
N GLY A 141 -20.93 11.07 18.98
CA GLY A 141 -22.28 11.29 18.44
C GLY A 141 -22.92 10.04 17.84
N ASN A 142 -22.12 9.07 17.41
CA ASN A 142 -22.58 7.78 16.87
C ASN A 142 -21.90 6.56 17.51
N ASN A 143 -21.17 6.80 18.61
CA ASN A 143 -20.43 5.80 19.37
C ASN A 143 -19.51 4.93 18.48
N SER A 144 -18.64 5.59 17.70
CA SER A 144 -17.71 4.91 16.79
C SER A 144 -16.25 5.29 17.02
N LEU A 145 -15.37 4.36 16.66
CA LEU A 145 -13.92 4.50 16.66
C LEU A 145 -13.43 4.58 15.21
N ILE A 146 -12.64 5.58 14.90
CA ILE A 146 -11.97 5.76 13.62
C ILE A 146 -10.49 5.50 13.85
N ILE A 147 -9.97 4.45 13.23
CA ILE A 147 -8.56 4.05 13.33
C ILE A 147 -7.93 4.19 11.96
N THR A 148 -6.74 4.78 11.90
CA THR A 148 -5.95 4.92 10.67
C THR A 148 -4.59 4.24 10.91
N ASP A 149 -4.38 3.07 10.30
CA ASP A 149 -3.15 2.25 10.32
C ASP A 149 -2.68 1.99 8.89
#